data_AF-A0AAV4GJV4-F1
#
_entry.id   AF-A0AAV4GJV4-F1
#
_cell.length_a   1.000
_cell.length_b   1.000
_cell.length_c   1.000
_cell.angle_alpha   90.00
_cell.angle_beta   90.00
_cell.angle_gamma   90.00
#
_symmetry.space_group_name_H-M   'P 1'
#
loop_
_entity.id
_entity.type
_entity.pdbx_description
1 polymer ?
#
loop_
_entity_poly.entity_id
_entity_poly.type
_entity_poly.pdbx_seq_one_letter_code
_entity_poly.pdbx_strand_id
1 'polypeptide(L)'
;MPEMKTVQAELKKLEESYTSDLQSSMKELQAKAKTYETEAQSLSQKELEQRSEEFRKKAVELQTMEKNIQQARQTAAQELQKKQQEMLNPLMEKAQKTIQKVARGKGFKYVLDSSPGGGVIMADGTDILPEVKKELGF
;
A
#
# COMPACT_ATOMS: atom_id res chain seq x y z
N MET A 1 18.63 0.88 -11.82
CA MET A 1 18.22 1.64 -10.63
C MET A 1 18.06 0.74 -9.42
N PRO A 2 19.08 0.69 -8.56
CA PRO A 2 19.00 0.04 -7.26
C PRO A 2 17.87 0.61 -6.39
N GLU A 3 17.67 1.93 -6.42
CA GLU A 3 16.65 2.63 -5.65
C GLU A 3 15.22 2.17 -5.98
N MET A 4 14.94 1.83 -7.24
CA MET A 4 13.62 1.32 -7.63
C MET A 4 13.36 -0.07 -7.02
N LYS A 5 14.40 -0.91 -6.90
CA LYS A 5 14.28 -2.20 -6.19
C LYS A 5 14.05 -1.99 -4.70
N THR A 6 14.71 -1.01 -4.09
CA THR A 6 14.50 -0.65 -2.69
C THR A 6 13.07 -0.18 -2.43
N VAL A 7 12.56 0.73 -3.27
CA VAL A 7 11.18 1.22 -3.17
C VAL A 7 10.16 0.08 -3.31
N GLN A 8 10.35 -0.82 -4.28
CA GLN A 8 9.49 -1.99 -4.44
C GLN A 8 9.51 -2.91 -3.21
N ALA A 9 10.70 -3.16 -2.65
CA ALA A 9 10.83 -3.99 -1.45
C ALA A 9 10.16 -3.36 -0.22
N GLU A 10 10.30 -2.05 -0.03
CA GLU A 10 9.66 -1.31 1.05
C GLU A 10 8.14 -1.27 0.92
N LEU A 11 7.61 -1.02 -0.29
CA LEU A 11 6.17 -1.07 -0.55
C LEU A 11 5.60 -2.46 -0.30
N LYS A 12 6.30 -3.51 -0.74
CA LYS A 12 5.89 -4.89 -0.49
C LYS A 12 5.88 -5.21 0.99
N LYS A 13 6.91 -4.81 1.74
CA LYS A 13 6.97 -5.01 3.20
C LYS A 13 5.83 -4.29 3.91
N LEU A 14 5.49 -3.08 3.47
CA LEU A 14 4.38 -2.30 4.02
C LEU A 14 3.03 -2.98 3.75
N GLU A 15 2.82 -3.48 2.52
CA GLU A 15 1.64 -4.27 2.14
C GLU A 15 1.50 -5.55 2.99
N GLU A 16 2.60 -6.28 3.17
CA GLU A 16 2.65 -7.49 4.01
C GLU A 16 2.32 -7.16 5.48
N SER A 17 2.82 -6.04 6.00
CA SER A 17 2.51 -5.58 7.37
C SER A 17 1.02 -5.33 7.54
N TYR A 18 0.41 -4.50 6.68
CA TYR A 18 -1.03 -4.21 6.78
C TYR A 18 -1.87 -5.48 6.61
N THR A 19 -1.47 -6.39 5.72
CA THR A 19 -2.16 -7.67 5.53
C THR A 19 -2.09 -8.51 6.80
N SER A 20 -0.92 -8.61 7.43
CA SER A 20 -0.73 -9.33 8.69
C SER A 20 -1.57 -8.72 9.82
N ASP A 21 -1.57 -7.40 9.95
CA ASP A 21 -2.29 -6.68 11.01
C ASP A 21 -3.80 -6.85 10.86
N LEU A 22 -4.33 -6.75 9.64
CA LEU A 22 -5.74 -6.99 9.34
C LEU A 22 -6.13 -8.45 9.62
N GLN A 23 -5.29 -9.42 9.22
CA GLN A 23 -5.53 -10.83 9.49
C GLN A 23 -5.52 -11.13 11.00
N SER A 24 -4.60 -10.54 11.76
CA SER A 24 -4.54 -10.67 13.21
C SER A 24 -5.82 -10.11 13.84
N SER A 25 -6.23 -8.91 13.44
CA SER A 25 -7.45 -8.26 13.94
C SER A 25 -8.72 -9.07 13.62
N MET A 26 -8.81 -9.66 12.42
CA MET A 26 -9.91 -10.55 12.06
C MET A 26 -9.94 -11.83 12.91
N LYS A 27 -8.78 -12.44 13.16
CA LYS A 27 -8.67 -13.61 14.03
C LYS A 27 -9.07 -13.29 15.47
N GLU A 28 -8.65 -12.13 15.98
CA GLU A 28 -9.04 -11.67 17.32
C GLU A 28 -10.55 -11.47 17.43
N LEU A 29 -11.16 -10.81 16.44
CA LEU A 29 -12.61 -10.62 16.38
C LEU A 29 -13.34 -11.97 16.39
N GLN A 30 -12.90 -12.93 15.56
CA GLN A 30 -13.51 -14.25 15.49
C GLN A 30 -13.35 -15.03 16.81
N ALA A 31 -12.17 -14.96 17.44
CA ALA A 31 -11.90 -15.59 18.72
C ALA A 31 -12.78 -15.00 19.84
N LYS A 32 -12.91 -13.66 19.91
CA LYS A 32 -13.79 -12.99 20.88
C LYS A 32 -15.26 -13.35 20.65
N ALA A 33 -15.73 -13.33 19.40
CA ALA A 33 -17.10 -13.72 19.06
C ALA A 33 -17.42 -15.15 19.53
N LYS A 34 -16.52 -16.11 19.23
CA LYS A 34 -16.67 -17.51 19.67
C LYS A 34 -16.64 -17.65 21.19
N THR A 35 -15.80 -16.87 21.86
CA THR A 35 -15.69 -16.88 23.33
C THR A 35 -17.00 -16.39 23.94
N TYR A 36 -17.56 -15.31 23.43
CA TYR A 36 -18.83 -14.75 23.91
C TYR A 36 -20.00 -15.69 23.63
N GLU A 37 -20.03 -16.35 22.48
CA GLU A 37 -21.04 -17.38 22.17
C GLU A 37 -20.96 -18.57 23.13
N THR A 38 -19.75 -19.09 23.37
CA THR A 38 -19.54 -20.23 24.29
C THR A 38 -19.92 -19.86 25.72
N GLU A 39 -19.55 -18.65 26.17
CA GLU A 39 -19.90 -18.14 27.49
C GLU A 39 -21.43 -18.03 27.64
N ALA A 40 -22.12 -17.48 26.63
CA ALA A 40 -23.58 -17.40 26.64
C ALA A 40 -24.25 -18.77 26.72
N GLN A 41 -23.74 -19.77 26.00
CA GLN A 41 -24.26 -21.14 26.03
C GLN A 41 -24.04 -21.85 27.37
N SER A 42 -23.00 -21.46 28.12
CA SER A 42 -22.67 -22.08 29.42
C SER A 42 -23.49 -21.54 30.60
N LEU A 43 -24.20 -20.43 30.42
CA LEU A 43 -24.95 -19.76 31.48
C LEU A 43 -26.41 -20.22 31.50
N SER A 44 -26.99 -20.32 32.69
CA SER A 44 -28.43 -20.51 32.85
C SER A 44 -29.20 -19.24 32.44
N GLN A 45 -30.49 -19.40 32.15
CA GLN A 45 -31.35 -18.29 31.71
C GLN A 45 -31.37 -17.12 32.71
N LYS A 46 -31.34 -17.41 34.01
CA LYS A 46 -31.31 -16.42 35.09
C LYS A 46 -29.98 -15.66 35.17
N GLU A 47 -28.86 -16.32 34.88
CA GLU A 47 -27.52 -15.69 34.85
C GLU A 47 -27.33 -14.82 33.60
N LEU A 48 -27.85 -15.28 32.46
CA LEU A 48 -27.91 -14.52 31.22
C LEU A 48 -28.66 -13.19 31.40
N GLU A 49 -29.80 -13.24 32.10
CA GLU A 49 -30.62 -12.06 32.38
C GLU A 49 -29.88 -11.06 33.29
N GLN A 50 -29.18 -11.57 34.31
CA GLN A 50 -28.32 -10.76 35.19
C GLN A 50 -27.10 -10.16 34.48
N ARG A 51 -26.54 -10.85 33.48
CA ARG A 51 -25.36 -10.40 32.71
C ARG A 51 -25.71 -9.74 31.38
N SER A 52 -26.98 -9.43 31.12
CA SER A 52 -27.46 -8.87 29.85
C SER A 52 -26.72 -7.60 29.42
N GLU A 53 -26.44 -6.67 30.35
CA GLU A 53 -25.66 -5.46 30.06
C GLU A 53 -24.19 -5.76 29.71
N GLU A 54 -23.60 -6.81 30.27
CA GLU A 54 -22.25 -7.24 29.92
C GLU A 54 -22.22 -7.78 28.48
N PHE A 55 -23.16 -8.65 28.12
CA PHE A 55 -23.29 -9.16 26.76
C PHE A 55 -23.62 -8.07 25.74
N ARG A 56 -24.38 -7.05 26.14
CA ARG A 56 -24.61 -5.87 25.30
C ARG A 56 -23.32 -5.11 25.02
N LYS A 57 -22.49 -4.88 26.05
CA LYS A 57 -21.16 -4.24 25.87
C LYS A 57 -20.25 -5.07 24.96
N LYS A 58 -20.23 -6.39 25.16
CA LYS A 58 -19.49 -7.35 24.31
C LYS A 58 -19.92 -7.28 22.84
N ALA A 59 -21.22 -7.19 22.57
CA ALA A 59 -21.74 -7.03 21.21
C ALA A 59 -21.30 -5.69 20.58
N VAL A 60 -21.36 -4.58 21.33
CA VAL A 60 -20.87 -3.27 20.89
C VAL A 60 -19.37 -3.30 20.62
N GLU A 61 -18.59 -4.01 21.45
CA GLU A 61 -17.15 -4.18 21.25
C GLU A 61 -16.85 -4.91 19.94
N LEU A 62 -17.54 -6.03 19.65
CA LEU A 62 -17.40 -6.77 18.39
C LEU A 62 -17.75 -5.90 17.18
N GLN A 63 -18.86 -5.18 17.25
CA GLN A 63 -19.28 -4.26 16.18
C GLN A 63 -18.24 -3.14 15.97
N THR A 64 -17.66 -2.62 17.06
CA THR A 64 -16.62 -1.60 16.99
C THR A 64 -15.34 -2.15 16.37
N MET A 65 -14.92 -3.36 16.75
CA MET A 65 -13.77 -4.03 16.13
C MET A 65 -14.00 -4.27 14.64
N GLU A 66 -15.19 -4.71 14.24
CA GLU A 66 -15.52 -4.92 12.83
C GLU A 66 -15.40 -3.62 12.03
N LYS A 67 -15.98 -2.53 12.57
CA LYS A 67 -15.88 -1.20 11.96
C LYS A 67 -14.42 -0.74 11.87
N ASN A 68 -13.64 -0.94 12.91
CA ASN A 68 -12.23 -0.57 12.93
C ASN A 68 -11.42 -1.36 11.89
N ILE A 69 -11.70 -2.66 11.71
CA ILE A 69 -11.06 -3.49 10.68
C ILE A 69 -11.40 -2.97 9.28
N GLN A 70 -12.67 -2.65 9.02
CA GLN A 70 -13.09 -2.07 7.73
C GLN A 70 -12.41 -0.73 7.46
N GLN A 71 -12.34 0.14 8.47
CA GLN A 71 -11.68 1.43 8.36
C GLN A 71 -10.16 1.29 8.17
N ALA A 72 -9.51 0.42 8.94
CA ALA A 72 -8.08 0.12 8.78
C ALA A 72 -7.76 -0.40 7.37
N ARG A 73 -8.63 -1.23 6.78
CA ARG A 73 -8.46 -1.69 5.40
C ARG A 73 -8.51 -0.54 4.38
N GLN A 74 -9.44 0.40 4.55
CA GLN A 74 -9.54 1.58 3.67
C GLN A 74 -8.33 2.50 3.85
N THR A 75 -7.96 2.80 5.09
CA THR A 75 -6.80 3.64 5.41
C THR A 75 -5.52 3.02 4.86
N ALA A 76 -5.29 1.72 5.06
CA ALA A 76 -4.11 1.02 4.55
C ALA A 76 -3.99 1.14 3.02
N ALA A 77 -5.10 1.00 2.28
CA ALA A 77 -5.09 1.17 0.83
C ALA A 77 -4.71 2.60 0.41
N GLN A 78 -5.26 3.61 1.09
CA GLN A 78 -4.93 5.02 0.83
C GLN A 78 -3.47 5.33 1.18
N GLU A 79 -2.98 4.84 2.31
CA GLU A 79 -1.60 5.02 2.76
C GLU A 79 -0.61 4.33 1.81
N LEU A 80 -0.90 3.11 1.36
CA LEU A 80 -0.09 2.41 0.36
C LEU A 80 0.01 3.21 -0.94
N GLN A 81 -1.11 3.72 -1.44
CA GLN A 81 -1.12 4.55 -2.66
C GLN A 81 -0.32 5.84 -2.47
N LYS A 82 -0.51 6.52 -1.34
CA LYS A 82 0.23 7.75 -1.03
C LYS A 82 1.72 7.48 -0.90
N LYS A 83 2.09 6.41 -0.20
CA LYS A 83 3.49 6.01 0.00
C LYS A 83 4.15 5.64 -1.33
N GLN A 84 3.43 4.93 -2.19
CA GLN A 84 3.89 4.63 -3.55
C GLN A 84 4.21 5.91 -4.32
N GLN A 85 3.33 6.92 -4.29
CA GLN A 85 3.58 8.19 -4.95
C GLN A 85 4.77 8.95 -4.33
N GLU A 86 4.82 9.06 -2.99
CA GLU A 86 5.91 9.73 -2.27
C GLU A 86 7.28 9.12 -2.59
N MET A 87 7.34 7.81 -2.75
CA MET A 87 8.60 7.09 -3.03
C MET A 87 8.96 7.08 -4.52
N LEU A 88 7.98 7.12 -5.42
CA LEU A 88 8.21 7.17 -6.87
C LEU A 88 8.56 8.58 -7.37
N ASN A 89 8.02 9.63 -6.75
CA ASN A 89 8.32 11.02 -7.13
C ASN A 89 9.83 11.34 -7.17
N PRO A 90 10.65 11.03 -6.14
CA PRO A 90 12.09 11.31 -6.19
C PRO A 90 12.82 10.47 -7.23
N LEU A 91 12.35 9.25 -7.52
CA LEU A 91 12.88 8.43 -8.62
C LEU A 91 12.63 9.08 -9.97
N MET A 92 11.42 9.62 -10.19
CA MET A 92 11.06 10.32 -11.42
C MET A 92 11.85 11.62 -11.57
N GLU A 93 12.01 12.40 -10.51
CA GLU A 93 12.88 13.58 -10.53
C GLU A 93 14.33 13.23 -10.86
N LYS A 94 14.87 12.16 -10.26
CA LYS A 94 16.23 11.70 -10.54
C LYS A 94 16.37 11.27 -11.99
N ALA A 95 15.41 10.51 -12.52
CA ALA A 95 15.38 10.12 -13.92
C ALA A 95 15.36 11.37 -14.83
N GLN A 96 14.49 12.33 -14.54
CA GLN A 96 14.38 13.57 -15.32
C GLN A 96 15.66 14.41 -15.28
N LYS A 97 16.28 14.58 -14.10
CA LYS A 97 17.56 15.29 -13.95
C LYS A 97 18.66 14.60 -14.75
N THR A 98 18.70 13.27 -14.74
CA THR A 98 19.70 12.50 -15.51
C THR A 98 19.46 12.60 -17.02
N ILE A 99 18.20 12.52 -17.48
CA ILE A 99 17.82 12.77 -18.88
C ILE A 99 18.30 14.15 -19.32
N GLN A 100 18.00 15.19 -18.53
CA GLN A 100 18.43 16.56 -18.84
C GLN A 100 19.96 16.69 -18.90
N LYS A 101 20.69 16.03 -17.98
CA LYS A 101 22.15 16.05 -17.95
C LYS A 101 22.74 15.43 -19.23
N VAL A 102 22.31 14.22 -19.59
CA VAL A 102 22.78 13.52 -20.79
C VAL A 102 22.40 14.29 -22.05
N ALA A 103 21.15 14.76 -22.14
CA ALA A 103 20.66 15.50 -23.30
C ALA A 103 21.44 16.81 -23.52
N ARG A 104 21.63 17.61 -22.47
CA ARG A 104 22.39 18.88 -22.54
C ARG A 104 23.86 18.64 -22.88
N GLY A 105 24.47 17.58 -22.32
CA GLY A 105 25.85 17.20 -22.65
C GLY A 105 26.04 16.87 -24.13
N LYS A 106 24.98 16.44 -24.81
CA LYS A 106 24.95 16.14 -26.25
C LYS A 106 24.41 17.27 -27.13
N GLY A 107 24.06 18.42 -26.53
CA GLY A 107 23.54 19.57 -27.27
C GLY A 107 22.07 19.46 -27.68
N PHE A 108 21.33 18.43 -27.22
CA PHE A 108 19.90 18.31 -27.51
C PHE A 108 19.11 19.42 -26.80
N LYS A 109 18.16 20.02 -27.52
CA LYS A 109 17.24 21.04 -26.99
C LYS A 109 15.93 20.46 -26.48
N TYR A 110 15.54 19.31 -27.03
CA TYR A 110 14.32 18.59 -26.70
C TYR A 110 14.61 17.10 -26.61
N VAL A 111 13.89 16.42 -25.72
CA VAL A 111 13.84 14.97 -25.60
C VAL A 111 12.37 14.60 -25.63
N LEU A 112 12.00 13.64 -26.47
CA LEU A 112 10.64 13.14 -26.60
C LEU A 112 10.56 11.73 -26.01
N ASP A 113 9.49 11.44 -25.29
CA ASP A 113 9.18 10.08 -24.85
C ASP A 113 8.56 9.30 -26.01
N SER A 114 9.27 8.28 -26.49
CA SER A 114 8.84 7.39 -27.56
C SER A 114 8.06 6.17 -27.06
N SER A 115 7.67 6.16 -25.78
CA SER A 115 6.85 5.09 -25.21
C SER A 115 5.53 4.92 -25.99
N PRO A 116 5.06 3.67 -26.20
CA PRO A 116 3.81 3.41 -26.90
C PRO A 116 2.65 4.22 -26.30
N GLY A 117 1.91 4.94 -27.16
CA GLY A 117 0.80 5.80 -26.74
C GLY A 117 1.17 7.24 -26.36
N GLY A 118 2.47 7.60 -26.37
CA GLY A 118 2.95 8.96 -26.05
C GLY A 118 2.80 10.02 -27.16
N GLY A 119 2.24 9.64 -28.31
CA GLY A 119 2.00 10.56 -29.44
C GLY A 119 3.14 10.67 -30.46
N VAL A 120 4.29 10.02 -30.20
CA VAL A 120 5.37 9.88 -31.20
C VAL A 120 4.98 8.79 -32.19
N ILE A 121 4.77 9.15 -33.46
CA ILE A 121 4.38 8.22 -34.54
C ILE A 121 5.58 7.41 -35.05
N MET A 122 6.76 8.01 -35.06
CA MET A 122 8.02 7.43 -35.53
C MET A 122 9.18 7.98 -34.70
N ALA A 123 10.11 7.12 -34.28
CA ALA A 123 11.16 7.43 -33.30
C ALA A 123 12.57 7.04 -33.77
N ASP A 124 12.88 7.27 -35.05
CA ASP A 124 14.15 6.87 -35.67
C ASP A 124 15.33 7.81 -35.36
N GLY A 125 15.13 8.77 -34.45
CA GLY A 125 16.17 9.68 -33.98
C GLY A 125 17.15 9.03 -33.00
N THR A 126 18.11 9.82 -32.51
CA THR A 126 19.08 9.34 -31.53
C THR A 126 18.41 8.95 -30.21
N ASP A 127 18.54 7.67 -29.84
CA ASP A 127 18.11 7.17 -28.54
C ASP A 127 19.18 7.45 -27.47
N ILE A 128 18.81 8.25 -26.46
CA ILE A 128 19.68 8.54 -25.29
C ILE A 128 19.37 7.65 -24.08
N LEU A 129 18.35 6.80 -24.15
CA LEU A 129 17.93 5.91 -23.07
C LEU A 129 19.06 4.98 -22.59
N PRO A 130 19.90 4.37 -23.45
CA PRO A 130 21.01 3.52 -23.00
C PRO A 130 22.00 4.27 -22.09
N GLU A 131 22.29 5.52 -22.41
CA GLU A 131 23.24 6.35 -21.65
C GLU A 131 22.63 6.86 -20.35
N VAL A 132 21.36 7.25 -20.40
CA VAL A 132 20.58 7.59 -19.21
C VAL A 132 20.51 6.39 -18.26
N LYS A 133 20.26 5.18 -18.77
CA LYS A 133 20.27 3.93 -17.97
C LYS A 133 21.61 3.70 -17.30
N LYS A 134 22.71 3.84 -18.04
CA LYS A 134 24.07 3.70 -17.50
C LYS A 134 24.34 4.70 -16.37
N GLU A 135 23.98 5.96 -16.56
CA GLU A 135 24.15 7.03 -15.56
C GLU A 135 23.28 6.80 -14.30
N LEU A 136 22.13 6.12 -14.46
CA LEU A 136 21.21 5.73 -13.38
C LEU A 136 21.58 4.40 -12.69
N GLY A 137 22.69 3.77 -13.06
CA GLY A 137 23.15 2.51 -12.50
C GLY A 137 22.23 1.33 -12.85
N PHE A 138 21.88 1.21 -14.13
CA PHE A 138 21.31 -0.01 -14.70
C PHE A 138 22.38 -0.83 -15.42
#